data_AF-A0A2D6G6C5-F1
#
_entry.id   AF-A0A2D6G6C5-F1
#
_cell.length_a   1.000
_cell.length_b   1.000
_cell.length_c   1.000
_cell.angle_alpha   90.00
_cell.angle_beta   90.00
_cell.angle_gamma   90.00
#
_symmetry.space_group_name_H-M   'P 1'
#
loop_
_entity.id
_entity.type
_entity.pdbx_description
1 polymer ?
#
loop_
_entity_poly.entity_id
_entity_poly.type
_entity_poly.pdbx_seq_one_letter_code
_entity_poly.pdbx_strand_id
1 'polypeptide(L)'
;MAAAIGWNLDLAAIAGIIAAVGTGVDDQIVITDEIMKGEAERFYSWKEKIQKAFYIILVAYFSTVVAMLPLWGAAAGLLRGFAITTILGVTIGVFVTRPAFASILEKLIGKGSSE
;
A
#
# COMPACT_ATOMS: atom_id res chain seq x y z
N MET A 1 -17.51 15.15 7.99
CA MET A 1 -16.04 15.35 8.10
C MET A 1 -15.44 16.01 6.86
N ALA A 2 -15.87 15.70 5.63
CA ALA A 2 -15.48 16.46 4.42
C ALA A 2 -15.82 17.97 4.49
N ALA A 3 -16.96 18.33 5.11
CA ALA A 3 -17.36 19.72 5.32
C ALA A 3 -16.54 20.50 6.37
N ALA A 4 -15.71 19.83 7.20
CA ALA A 4 -15.00 20.49 8.30
C ALA A 4 -13.62 21.05 7.89
N ILE A 5 -13.08 20.67 6.72
CA ILE A 5 -11.70 20.99 6.30
C ILE A 5 -11.67 21.90 5.06
N GLY A 6 -12.82 22.22 4.45
CA GLY A 6 -12.86 23.06 3.24
C GLY A 6 -12.12 22.44 2.05
N TRP A 7 -12.00 21.11 2.03
CA TRP A 7 -11.29 20.41 0.98
C TRP A 7 -12.25 20.10 -0.16
N ASN A 8 -12.10 20.78 -1.30
CA ASN A 8 -12.88 20.50 -2.48
C ASN A 8 -12.43 19.16 -3.07
N LEU A 9 -13.30 18.15 -2.97
CA LEU A 9 -13.09 16.86 -3.59
C LEU A 9 -13.31 17.03 -5.11
N ASP A 10 -12.23 17.35 -5.82
CA ASP A 10 -12.25 17.51 -7.26
C ASP A 10 -11.93 16.20 -7.99
N LEU A 11 -12.01 16.21 -9.33
CA LEU A 11 -11.78 15.01 -10.14
C LEU A 11 -10.36 14.46 -9.94
N ALA A 12 -9.38 15.33 -9.72
CA ALA A 12 -8.00 14.93 -9.42
C ALA A 12 -7.90 14.20 -8.07
N ALA A 13 -8.56 14.70 -7.03
CA ALA A 13 -8.63 14.04 -5.72
C ALA A 13 -9.25 12.64 -5.82
N ILE A 14 -10.34 12.49 -6.59
CA ILE A 14 -10.99 11.18 -6.85
C ILE A 14 -10.03 10.22 -7.55
N ALA A 15 -9.32 10.69 -8.58
CA ALA A 15 -8.30 9.87 -9.26
C ALA A 15 -7.21 9.38 -8.29
N GLY A 16 -6.83 10.20 -7.30
CA GLY A 16 -5.84 9.81 -6.30
C GLY A 16 -6.36 8.76 -5.32
N ILE A 17 -7.66 8.77 -5.01
CA ILE A 17 -8.30 7.68 -4.25
C ILE A 17 -8.25 6.37 -5.04
N ILE A 18 -8.56 6.40 -6.34
CA ILE A 18 -8.49 5.22 -7.20
C ILE A 18 -7.06 4.69 -7.27
N ALA A 19 -6.07 5.59 -7.42
CA ALA A 19 -4.66 5.22 -7.39
C ALA A 19 -4.27 4.53 -6.07
N ALA A 20 -4.69 5.08 -4.92
CA ALA A 20 -4.44 4.47 -3.62
C ALA A 20 -5.06 3.07 -3.50
N VAL A 21 -6.29 2.88 -3.98
CA VAL A 21 -6.94 1.56 -4.01
C VAL A 21 -6.14 0.58 -4.89
N GLY A 22 -5.73 1.01 -6.08
CA GLY A 22 -4.92 0.21 -6.99
C GLY A 22 -3.61 -0.27 -6.35
N THR A 23 -2.88 0.64 -5.69
CA THR A 23 -1.67 0.26 -4.95
C THR A 23 -1.97 -0.71 -3.81
N GLY A 24 -3.07 -0.51 -3.08
CA GLY A 24 -3.43 -1.40 -1.97
C GLY A 24 -3.67 -2.86 -2.42
N VAL A 25 -4.29 -3.05 -3.59
CA VAL A 25 -4.45 -4.39 -4.19
C VAL A 25 -3.11 -4.94 -4.67
N ASP A 26 -2.26 -4.11 -5.29
CA ASP A 26 -0.90 -4.49 -5.70
C ASP A 26 -0.07 -5.01 -4.51
N ASP A 27 -0.08 -4.30 -3.38
CA ASP A 27 0.64 -4.75 -2.19
C ASP A 27 0.10 -6.07 -1.62
N GLN A 28 -1.22 -6.27 -1.65
CA GLN A 28 -1.82 -7.53 -1.19
C GLN A 28 -1.40 -8.71 -2.07
N ILE A 29 -1.26 -8.49 -3.38
CA ILE A 29 -0.72 -9.47 -4.32
C ILE A 29 0.74 -9.76 -3.98
N VAL A 30 1.57 -8.74 -3.74
CA VAL A 30 2.99 -8.91 -3.34
C VAL A 30 3.13 -9.71 -2.04
N ILE A 31 2.33 -9.40 -1.01
CA ILE A 31 2.34 -10.15 0.26
C ILE A 31 1.98 -11.62 0.01
N THR A 32 0.94 -11.85 -0.78
CA THR A 32 0.45 -13.19 -1.08
C THR A 32 1.47 -13.98 -1.87
N ASP A 33 2.08 -13.38 -2.90
CA ASP A 33 3.13 -14.01 -3.72
C ASP A 33 4.34 -14.41 -2.88
N GLU A 34 4.86 -13.50 -2.05
CA GLU A 34 6.04 -13.78 -1.24
C GLU A 34 5.80 -14.84 -0.16
N ILE A 35 4.59 -14.86 0.42
CA ILE A 35 4.17 -15.90 1.37
C ILE A 35 3.98 -17.25 0.65
N MET A 36 3.31 -17.26 -0.50
CA MET A 36 2.95 -18.46 -1.25
C MET A 36 4.07 -19.04 -2.11
N LYS A 37 5.18 -18.32 -2.34
CA LYS A 37 6.38 -18.86 -3.00
C LYS A 37 6.79 -20.18 -2.36
N GLY A 38 6.47 -21.28 -3.06
CA GLY A 38 6.53 -22.65 -2.57
C GLY A 38 7.91 -23.30 -2.71
N GLU A 39 8.23 -24.15 -1.73
CA GLU A 39 9.26 -25.21 -1.61
C GLU A 39 10.70 -25.03 -2.11
N ALA A 40 10.98 -24.28 -3.17
CA ALA A 40 12.34 -24.03 -3.64
C ALA A 40 13.17 -23.25 -2.62
N GLU A 41 12.51 -22.43 -1.78
CA GLU A 41 13.13 -21.73 -0.66
C GLU A 41 12.53 -22.16 0.69
N ARG A 42 12.53 -23.47 1.00
CA ARG A 42 12.25 -24.00 2.36
C ARG A 42 13.14 -23.39 3.47
N PHE A 43 14.15 -22.59 3.11
CA PHE A 43 15.07 -21.93 4.02
C PHE A 43 14.50 -20.67 4.68
N TYR A 44 13.47 -20.03 4.11
CA TYR A 44 12.91 -18.81 4.71
C TYR A 44 11.70 -19.13 5.59
N SER A 45 11.82 -18.73 6.86
CA SER A 45 10.74 -18.68 7.81
C SER A 45 9.64 -17.71 7.35
N TRP A 46 8.43 -17.92 7.88
CA TRP A 46 7.28 -17.04 7.64
C TRP A 46 7.62 -15.55 7.87
N LYS A 47 8.40 -15.27 8.91
CA LYS A 47 8.85 -13.91 9.27
C LYS A 47 9.74 -13.30 8.19
N GLU A 48 10.65 -14.07 7.61
CA GLU A 48 11.55 -13.59 6.56
C GLU A 48 10.78 -13.29 5.26
N LYS A 49 9.78 -14.11 4.91
CA LYS A 49 8.89 -13.86 3.77
C LYS A 49 8.09 -12.58 3.94
N ILE A 50 7.50 -12.37 5.11
CA ILE A 50 6.81 -11.12 5.44
C ILE A 50 7.79 -9.94 5.36
N GLN A 51 8.98 -10.07 5.93
CA GLN A 51 9.98 -9.01 5.89
C GLN A 51 10.40 -8.64 4.45
N LYS A 52 10.59 -9.63 3.58
CA LYS A 52 10.85 -9.41 2.14
C LYS A 52 9.69 -8.67 1.45
N ALA A 53 8.45 -9.10 1.70
CA ALA A 53 7.27 -8.43 1.15
C ALA A 53 7.20 -6.96 1.63
N PHE A 54 7.36 -6.71 2.93
CA PHE A 54 7.35 -5.36 3.49
C PHE A 54 8.47 -4.48 2.95
N TYR A 55 9.65 -5.06 2.66
CA TYR A 55 10.74 -4.33 2.02
C TYR A 55 10.34 -3.82 0.63
N ILE A 56 9.77 -4.68 -0.22
CA ILE A 56 9.32 -4.31 -1.57
C ILE A 56 8.24 -3.21 -1.48
N ILE A 57 7.29 -3.40 -0.58
CA ILE A 57 6.16 -2.49 -0.31
C ILE A 57 6.64 -1.11 0.15
N LEU A 58 7.64 -1.04 1.04
CA LEU A 58 8.20 0.22 1.52
C LEU A 58 8.95 0.95 0.41
N VAL A 59 9.73 0.25 -0.40
CA VAL A 59 10.42 0.84 -1.56
C VAL A 59 9.42 1.42 -2.56
N ALA A 60 8.35 0.68 -2.88
CA ALA A 60 7.27 1.14 -3.75
C ALA A 60 6.53 2.37 -3.17
N TYR A 61 6.29 2.38 -1.86
CA TYR A 61 5.72 3.53 -1.16
C TYR A 61 6.58 4.78 -1.31
N PHE A 62 7.87 4.70 -1.00
CA PHE A 62 8.78 5.84 -1.12
C PHE A 62 8.85 6.35 -2.55
N SER A 63 8.94 5.44 -3.54
CA SER A 63 8.90 5.80 -4.96
C SER A 63 7.64 6.58 -5.30
N THR A 64 6.48 6.12 -4.83
CA THR A 64 5.19 6.78 -5.06
C THR A 64 5.15 8.17 -4.41
N VAL A 65 5.57 8.30 -3.15
CA VAL A 65 5.60 9.61 -2.47
C VAL A 65 6.51 10.59 -3.21
N VAL A 66 7.71 10.14 -3.60
CA VAL A 66 8.66 10.95 -4.38
C VAL A 66 8.07 11.36 -5.72
N ALA A 67 7.38 10.45 -6.42
CA ALA A 67 6.72 10.75 -7.68
C ALA A 67 5.61 11.80 -7.55
N MET A 68 4.99 11.93 -6.37
CA MET A 68 3.95 12.93 -6.11
C MET A 68 4.50 14.31 -5.72
N LEU A 69 5.78 14.44 -5.36
CA LEU A 69 6.39 15.73 -4.95
C LEU A 69 6.33 16.81 -6.05
N PRO A 70 6.65 16.53 -7.33
CA PRO A 70 6.53 17.53 -8.39
C PRO A 70 5.08 17.94 -8.64
N LEU A 71 4.12 17.04 -8.45
CA LEU A 71 2.69 17.32 -8.65
C LEU A 71 2.13 18.24 -7.56
N TRP A 72 2.71 18.20 -6.36
CA TRP A 72 2.36 19.13 -5.28
C TRP A 72 2.69 20.58 -5.63
N GLY A 73 3.82 20.82 -6.31
CA GLY A 73 4.28 22.13 -6.75
C GLY A 73 3.87 22.53 -8.17
N ALA A 74 3.11 21.68 -8.87
CA ALA A 74 2.77 21.91 -10.28
C ALA A 74 1.95 23.20 -10.49
N ALA A 75 2.38 23.99 -11.48
CA ALA A 75 2.09 25.41 -11.70
C ALA A 75 0.60 25.81 -11.81
N ALA A 76 -0.32 24.86 -11.96
CA ALA A 76 -1.76 25.15 -12.11
C ALA A 76 -2.61 24.67 -10.92
N GLY A 77 -2.02 24.03 -9.89
CA GLY A 77 -2.77 23.49 -8.74
C GLY A 77 -3.71 22.31 -9.07
N LEU A 78 -3.97 22.04 -10.35
CA LEU A 78 -4.90 21.03 -10.87
C LEU A 78 -4.59 19.61 -10.38
N LEU A 79 -3.31 19.29 -10.17
CA LEU A 79 -2.86 17.95 -9.74
C LEU A 79 -2.57 17.87 -8.24
N ARG A 80 -2.74 18.97 -7.51
CA ARG A 80 -2.46 19.02 -6.08
C ARG A 80 -3.42 18.13 -5.29
N GLY A 81 -4.70 18.11 -5.69
CA GLY A 81 -5.71 17.20 -5.13
C GLY A 81 -5.30 15.74 -5.26
N PHE A 82 -4.88 15.33 -6.47
CA PHE A 82 -4.39 13.99 -6.76
C PHE A 82 -3.17 13.61 -5.92
N ALA A 83 -2.16 14.49 -5.84
CA ALA A 83 -0.93 14.21 -5.10
C ALA A 83 -1.21 13.98 -3.61
N ILE A 84 -2.01 14.87 -2.98
CA ILE A 84 -2.30 14.77 -1.56
C ILE A 84 -3.15 13.52 -1.25
N THR A 85 -4.22 13.26 -2.01
CA THR A 85 -5.08 12.09 -1.74
C THR A 85 -4.34 10.78 -1.98
N THR A 86 -3.48 10.71 -3.00
CA THR A 86 -2.64 9.53 -3.26
C THR A 86 -1.66 9.31 -2.11
N ILE A 87 -0.90 10.33 -1.70
CA ILE A 87 0.06 10.19 -0.58
C ILE A 87 -0.65 9.73 0.69
N LEU A 88 -1.79 10.33 1.04
CA LEU A 88 -2.55 9.92 2.23
C LEU A 88 -3.06 8.49 2.11
N GLY A 89 -3.67 8.13 0.98
CA GLY A 89 -4.24 6.82 0.76
C GLY A 89 -3.18 5.71 0.82
N VAL A 90 -2.06 5.91 0.13
CA VAL A 90 -0.95 4.94 0.16
C VAL A 90 -0.33 4.88 1.56
N THR A 91 -0.12 6.01 2.24
CA THR A 91 0.42 6.04 3.61
C THR A 91 -0.47 5.23 4.56
N ILE A 92 -1.79 5.46 4.55
CA ILE A 92 -2.74 4.67 5.37
C ILE A 92 -2.68 3.19 4.99
N GLY A 93 -2.61 2.88 3.69
CA GLY A 93 -2.45 1.52 3.18
C GLY A 93 -1.21 0.83 3.77
N VAL A 94 -0.04 1.49 3.69
CA VAL A 94 1.25 0.98 4.18
C VAL A 94 1.21 0.66 5.66
N PHE A 95 0.74 1.62 6.46
CA PHE A 95 0.91 1.56 7.91
C PHE A 95 -0.23 0.84 8.62
N VAL A 96 -1.41 0.70 7.99
CA VAL A 96 -2.59 0.11 8.62
C VAL A 96 -3.03 -1.16 7.89
N THR A 97 -3.39 -1.03 6.61
CA THR A 97 -4.03 -2.12 5.87
C THR A 97 -3.09 -3.29 5.63
N ARG A 98 -1.84 -3.03 5.23
CA ARG A 98 -0.87 -4.07 4.86
C ARG A 98 -0.43 -4.92 6.08
N PRO A 99 -0.08 -4.35 7.26
CA PRO A 99 0.18 -5.12 8.48
C PRO A 99 -1.02 -5.94 8.94
N ALA A 100 -2.23 -5.38 8.85
CA ALA A 100 -3.45 -6.11 9.17
C ALA A 100 -3.65 -7.31 8.24
N PHE A 101 -3.44 -7.15 6.94
CA PHE A 101 -3.56 -8.23 5.96
C PHE A 101 -2.53 -9.34 6.18
N ALA A 102 -1.25 -9.00 6.40
CA ALA A 102 -0.20 -9.98 6.70
C ALA A 102 -0.51 -10.78 7.98
N SER A 103 -1.03 -10.11 9.03
CA SER A 103 -1.44 -10.75 10.28
C SER A 103 -2.62 -11.70 10.10
N ILE A 104 -3.56 -11.39 9.20
CA ILE A 104 -4.68 -12.27 8.86
C ILE A 104 -4.15 -13.52 8.12
N LEU A 105 -3.26 -13.34 7.14
CA LEU A 105 -2.68 -14.46 6.40
C LEU A 105 -1.89 -15.40 7.30
N GLU A 106 -1.11 -14.88 8.25
CA GLU A 106 -0.39 -15.69 9.25
C GLU A 106 -1.36 -16.57 10.05
N LYS A 107 -2.51 -16.04 10.46
CA LYS A 107 -3.52 -16.81 11.20
C LYS A 107 -4.23 -17.85 10.35
N LEU A 108 -4.47 -17.57 9.08
CA LEU A 108 -5.19 -18.48 8.17
C LEU A 108 -4.30 -19.64 7.71
N ILE A 109 -3.07 -19.33 7.31
CA ILE A 109 -2.15 -20.33 6.73
C ILE A 109 -1.31 -20.99 7.82
N GLY A 110 -0.89 -20.26 8.85
CA GLY A 110 -0.12 -20.80 9.98
C GLY A 110 -0.91 -21.82 10.82
N LYS A 111 -2.24 -21.76 10.80
CA LYS A 111 -3.10 -22.75 11.48
C LYS A 111 -3.19 -24.09 10.73
N GLY A 112 -2.95 -24.10 9.41
CA GLY A 112 -3.00 -25.32 8.59
C GLY A 112 -1.79 -26.24 8.71
N SER A 113 -0.75 -25.87 9.46
CA SER A 113 0.44 -26.70 9.70
C SER A 113 0.43 -27.39 11.07
N SER A 114 -0.66 -27.28 11.84
CA SER A 114 -0.84 -27.90 13.16
C SER A 114 -2.05 -28.85 13.23
N GLU A 115 -2.48 -29.36 12.07
CA GLU A 115 -3.42 -30.48 11.93
C GLU A 115 -2.81 -31.56 11.03
#